data_AF-A0AAV5Q2Q8-F1
#
_entry.id   AF-A0AAV5Q2Q8-F1
#
_cell.length_a   1.000
_cell.length_b   1.000
_cell.length_c   1.000
_cell.angle_alpha   90.00
_cell.angle_beta   90.00
_cell.angle_gamma   90.00
#
_symmetry.space_group_name_H-M   'P 1'
#
loop_
_entity.id
_entity.type
_entity.pdbx_description
1 polymer ?
#
loop_
_entity_poly.entity_id
_entity_poly.type
_entity_poly.pdbx_seq_one_letter_code
_entity_poly.pdbx_strand_id
1 'polypeptide(L)'
;MGLFDNIKETLGNKDQMNQYENQAKDFYSNHKDQIDQYSNKAKDAFNNYKNNGGNSDSYGSNNDSYGSNNDSYGSNNDSYGSNSKSNKQNNNSYGSNNDSYGSNNDSYGSNNDSYGSNSKSNKQNNNSYGSNNDSYGSNNDSYGSNNDSYGSNNDSYGSNSKSNKQNNNSYGSNNDSYGSNNDSYGSNSKSNKQNNNSYGSNNDSYGSNNDSYGSNNDSYGSNNDSYGSNSKSNRQNNNSYGSNNDSYGSNNDSYGSNNDSYGSNNDSYGSNNDSYGSNNDSYGSNNDSYGSNNDSYGSNNDSYGSNNDSYGSNNNNSNW
;
A
#
# COMPACT_ATOMS: atom_id res chain seq x y z
N MET A 1 -9.29 89.26 56.80
CA MET A 1 -9.88 87.91 56.70
C MET A 1 -9.63 87.37 55.29
N GLY A 2 -8.43 86.89 54.95
CA GLY A 2 -8.15 86.51 53.55
C GLY A 2 -7.00 85.54 53.29
N LEU A 3 -6.19 85.20 54.31
CA LEU A 3 -5.15 84.19 54.18
C LEU A 3 -5.62 82.79 54.62
N PHE A 4 -6.49 82.72 55.65
CA PHE A 4 -7.01 81.46 56.19
C PHE A 4 -8.09 80.82 55.30
N ASP A 5 -8.85 81.63 54.56
CA ASP A 5 -9.91 81.12 53.67
C ASP A 5 -9.31 80.45 52.41
N ASN A 6 -8.25 81.03 51.84
CA ASN A 6 -7.50 80.43 50.73
C ASN A 6 -6.82 79.10 51.09
N ILE A 7 -6.31 78.96 52.32
CA ILE A 7 -5.67 77.70 52.78
C ILE A 7 -6.73 76.59 52.96
N LYS A 8 -7.92 76.92 53.47
CA LYS A 8 -9.05 75.97 53.57
C LYS A 8 -9.56 75.52 52.20
N GLU A 9 -9.64 76.43 51.24
CA GLU A 9 -10.08 76.13 49.86
C GLU A 9 -9.04 75.25 49.13
N THR A 10 -7.75 75.51 49.32
CA THR A 10 -6.66 74.72 48.73
C THR A 10 -6.54 73.33 49.38
N LEU A 11 -6.74 73.21 50.70
CA LEU A 11 -6.78 71.91 51.40
C LEU A 11 -8.03 71.10 51.05
N GLY A 12 -9.20 71.75 50.92
CA GLY A 12 -10.44 71.10 50.49
C GLY A 12 -10.35 70.48 49.11
N ASN A 13 -9.65 71.13 48.18
CA ASN A 13 -9.36 70.57 46.85
C ASN A 13 -8.41 69.35 46.90
N LYS A 14 -7.47 69.31 47.85
CA LYS A 14 -6.55 68.18 48.02
C LYS A 14 -7.25 66.95 48.62
N ASP A 15 -8.16 67.17 49.58
CA ASP A 15 -8.96 66.09 50.16
C ASP A 15 -9.95 65.52 49.13
N GLN A 16 -10.54 66.37 48.28
CA GLN A 16 -11.37 65.92 47.15
C GLN A 16 -10.55 65.12 46.12
N MET A 17 -9.35 65.58 45.76
CA MET A 17 -8.43 64.84 44.88
C MET A 17 -8.09 63.46 45.44
N ASN A 18 -7.78 63.36 46.74
CA ASN A 18 -7.50 62.09 47.40
C ASN A 18 -8.74 61.16 47.42
N GLN A 19 -9.95 61.72 47.58
CA GLN A 19 -11.18 60.94 47.49
C GLN A 19 -11.40 60.37 46.09
N TYR A 20 -11.19 61.17 45.03
CA TYR A 20 -11.30 60.68 43.65
C TYR A 20 -10.24 59.62 43.34
N GLU A 21 -9.00 59.77 43.85
CA GLU A 21 -7.95 58.78 43.67
C GLU A 21 -8.31 57.44 44.34
N ASN A 22 -8.86 57.49 45.56
CA ASN A 22 -9.29 56.28 46.27
C ASN A 22 -10.49 55.61 45.58
N GLN A 23 -11.47 56.40 45.12
CA GLN A 23 -12.60 55.88 44.33
C GLN A 23 -12.15 55.21 43.04
N ALA A 24 -11.13 55.76 42.36
CA ALA A 24 -10.56 55.14 41.16
C ALA A 24 -9.82 53.83 41.47
N LYS A 25 -9.07 53.77 42.59
CA LYS A 25 -8.38 52.54 43.04
C LYS A 25 -9.38 51.44 43.45
N ASP A 26 -10.45 51.81 44.14
CA ASP A 26 -11.52 50.90 44.53
C ASP A 26 -12.28 50.39 43.30
N PHE A 27 -12.58 51.28 42.34
CA PHE A 27 -13.22 50.88 41.09
C PHE A 27 -12.37 49.88 40.30
N TYR A 28 -11.07 50.15 40.16
CA TYR A 28 -10.14 49.24 39.49
C TYR A 28 -10.04 47.89 40.21
N SER A 29 -9.94 47.90 41.55
CA SER A 29 -9.84 46.66 42.33
C SER A 29 -11.11 45.81 42.24
N ASN A 30 -12.29 46.44 42.27
CA ASN A 30 -13.57 45.74 42.19
C ASN A 30 -13.86 45.15 40.79
N HIS A 31 -13.22 45.66 39.74
CA HIS A 31 -13.43 45.19 38.36
C HIS A 31 -12.22 44.45 37.77
N LYS A 32 -11.15 44.26 38.55
CA LYS A 32 -9.91 43.64 38.09
C LYS A 32 -10.13 42.27 37.46
N ASP A 33 -10.91 41.41 38.12
CA ASP A 33 -11.16 40.05 37.62
C ASP A 33 -11.94 40.05 36.30
N GLN A 34 -12.88 41.00 36.13
CA GLN A 34 -13.61 41.16 34.87
C GLN A 34 -12.69 41.71 33.77
N ILE A 35 -11.84 42.69 34.10
CA ILE A 35 -10.84 43.25 33.18
C ILE A 35 -9.87 42.15 32.72
N ASP A 36 -9.38 41.34 33.65
CA ASP A 36 -8.48 40.21 33.36
C ASP A 36 -9.19 39.14 32.52
N GLN A 37 -10.45 38.82 32.83
CA GLN A 37 -11.26 37.89 32.06
C GLN A 37 -11.49 38.37 30.61
N TYR A 38 -11.86 39.64 30.42
CA TYR A 38 -12.02 40.21 29.07
C TYR A 38 -10.69 40.33 28.33
N SER A 39 -9.60 40.66 29.03
CA SER A 39 -8.25 40.69 28.45
C SER A 39 -7.82 39.31 27.95
N ASN A 40 -8.07 38.25 28.71
CA ASN A 40 -7.74 36.88 28.31
C ASN A 40 -8.62 36.41 27.14
N LYS A 41 -9.94 36.66 27.18
CA LYS A 41 -10.83 36.37 26.04
C LYS A 41 -10.41 37.11 24.77
N ALA A 42 -9.97 38.37 24.89
CA ALA A 42 -9.47 39.14 23.75
C ALA A 42 -8.15 38.60 23.21
N LYS A 43 -7.23 38.14 24.07
CA LYS A 43 -5.99 37.45 23.67
C LYS A 43 -6.29 36.14 22.94
N ASP A 44 -7.21 35.34 23.46
CA ASP A 44 -7.62 34.07 22.84
C ASP A 44 -8.26 34.31 21.48
N ALA A 45 -9.18 35.27 21.38
CA ALA A 45 -9.80 35.66 20.11
C ALA A 45 -8.76 36.22 19.12
N PHE A 46 -7.80 37.03 19.58
CA PHE A 46 -6.72 37.56 18.75
C PHE A 46 -5.78 36.46 18.24
N ASN A 47 -5.41 35.51 19.09
CA ASN A 47 -4.57 34.37 18.69
C ASN A 47 -5.32 33.48 17.69
N ASN A 48 -6.60 33.23 17.91
CA ASN A 48 -7.44 32.44 17.01
C ASN A 48 -7.64 33.15 15.65
N TYR A 49 -7.77 34.48 15.64
CA TYR A 49 -7.83 35.30 14.42
C TYR A 49 -6.48 35.35 13.69
N LYS A 50 -5.37 35.53 14.43
CA LYS A 50 -4.01 35.50 13.88
C LYS A 50 -3.70 34.16 13.22
N ASN A 51 -4.16 33.06 13.82
CA ASN A 51 -3.92 31.71 13.30
C ASN A 51 -4.87 31.32 12.16
N ASN A 52 -6.11 31.81 12.12
CA ASN A 52 -7.05 31.51 11.03
C ASN A 52 -6.86 32.36 9.75
N GLY A 53 -5.98 33.36 9.75
CA GLY A 53 -5.86 34.35 8.66
C GLY A 53 -4.71 34.16 7.67
N GLY A 54 -3.76 33.27 7.92
CA GLY A 54 -2.64 32.97 7.01
C GLY A 54 -1.31 32.74 7.73
N ASN A 55 -0.49 31.84 7.19
CA ASN A 55 0.89 31.53 7.60
C ASN A 55 1.12 31.61 9.12
N SER A 56 0.70 30.58 9.85
CA SER A 56 1.14 30.40 11.24
C SER A 56 2.24 29.34 11.30
N ASP A 57 3.49 29.81 11.23
CA ASP A 57 4.63 28.97 11.52
C ASP A 57 4.65 28.63 13.02
N SER A 58 4.71 27.33 13.32
CA SER A 58 4.67 26.81 14.67
C SER A 58 6.00 26.14 15.03
N TYR A 59 6.60 26.55 16.14
CA TYR A 59 7.87 26.04 16.61
C TYR A 59 7.69 25.34 17.96
N GLY A 60 8.28 24.15 18.11
CA GLY A 60 8.14 23.33 19.32
C GLY A 60 7.22 22.13 19.13
N SER A 61 7.07 21.31 20.18
CA SER A 61 6.32 20.05 20.13
C SER A 61 4.89 20.20 20.66
N ASN A 62 3.98 19.34 20.20
CA ASN A 62 2.55 19.32 20.58
C ASN A 62 1.79 20.59 20.18
N ASN A 63 2.00 21.05 18.96
CA ASN A 63 1.33 22.23 18.44
C ASN A 63 0.32 21.87 17.34
N ASP A 64 -0.84 22.52 17.43
CA ASP A 64 -1.82 22.53 16.35
C ASP A 64 -1.62 23.79 15.50
N SER A 65 -1.45 23.62 14.20
CA SER A 65 -1.40 24.72 13.24
C SER A 65 -2.61 24.66 12.32
N TYR A 66 -3.30 25.79 12.14
CA TYR A 66 -4.55 25.87 11.37
C TYR A 66 -4.42 26.88 10.23
N GLY A 67 -4.92 26.55 9.04
CA GLY A 67 -4.86 27.41 7.87
C GLY A 67 -3.92 26.89 6.77
N SER A 68 -3.91 27.59 5.63
CA SER A 68 -3.06 27.22 4.49
C SER A 68 -1.65 27.80 4.59
N ASN A 69 -0.67 27.09 4.03
CA ASN A 69 0.75 27.47 3.99
C ASN A 69 1.40 27.57 5.38
N ASN A 70 1.14 26.60 6.25
CA ASN A 70 1.70 26.61 7.60
C ASN A 70 2.88 25.66 7.74
N ASP A 71 4.00 26.14 8.26
CA ASP A 71 5.13 25.28 8.58
C ASP A 71 5.18 24.96 10.09
N SER A 72 5.41 23.70 10.43
CA SER A 72 5.51 23.21 11.81
C SER A 72 6.85 22.52 12.04
N TYR A 73 7.69 23.12 12.89
CA TYR A 73 9.08 22.71 13.10
C TYR A 73 9.28 22.01 14.46
N GLY A 74 8.55 20.91 14.71
CA GLY A 74 8.60 20.17 15.97
C GLY A 74 7.92 18.80 15.91
N SER A 75 7.99 18.04 17.01
CA SER A 75 7.41 16.69 17.06
C SER A 75 5.99 16.69 17.64
N ASN A 76 5.16 15.71 17.27
CA ASN A 76 3.77 15.58 17.73
C ASN A 76 2.89 16.76 17.31
N ASN A 77 3.07 17.29 16.11
CA ASN A 77 2.32 18.45 15.66
C ASN A 77 1.21 18.04 14.69
N ASP A 78 0.04 18.63 14.86
CA ASP A 78 -1.08 18.47 13.95
C ASP A 78 -1.19 19.71 13.06
N SER A 79 -1.20 19.53 11.74
CA SER A 79 -1.38 20.61 10.77
C SER A 79 -2.72 20.45 10.05
N TYR A 80 -3.59 21.44 10.17
CA TYR A 80 -4.93 21.46 9.58
C TYR A 80 -5.00 22.53 8.49
N GLY A 81 -4.97 22.11 7.23
CA GLY A 81 -5.00 23.03 6.10
C GLY A 81 -4.28 22.48 4.87
N SER A 82 -4.09 23.33 3.87
CA SER A 82 -3.42 22.95 2.61
C SER A 82 -2.06 23.62 2.47
N ASN A 83 -1.15 23.00 1.71
CA ASN A 83 0.21 23.51 1.45
C ASN A 83 1.08 23.67 2.70
N SER A 84 0.88 22.82 3.71
CA SER A 84 1.59 22.89 4.98
C SER A 84 2.80 21.97 5.02
N LYS A 85 3.83 22.34 5.79
CA LYS A 85 4.99 21.47 6.03
C LYS A 85 5.13 21.11 7.50
N SER A 86 5.42 19.85 7.81
CA SER A 86 5.74 19.41 9.17
C SER A 86 7.08 18.68 9.22
N ASN A 87 7.92 19.02 10.18
CA ASN A 87 9.27 18.45 10.30
C ASN A 87 9.44 17.73 11.65
N LYS A 88 10.25 16.66 11.67
CA LYS A 88 10.51 15.72 12.78
C LYS A 88 9.44 14.61 12.90
N GLN A 89 9.18 14.12 14.11
CA GLN A 89 8.49 12.85 14.32
C GLN A 89 7.05 13.04 14.79
N ASN A 90 6.19 12.07 14.48
CA ASN A 90 4.81 11.95 14.97
C ASN A 90 3.92 13.11 14.54
N ASN A 91 4.11 13.64 13.33
CA ASN A 91 3.30 14.76 12.85
C ASN A 91 2.12 14.25 12.03
N ASN A 92 0.93 14.81 12.28
CA ASN A 92 -0.25 14.51 11.50
C ASN A 92 -0.61 15.69 10.61
N SER A 93 -1.00 15.38 9.38
CA SER A 93 -1.35 16.37 8.39
C SER A 93 -2.76 16.14 7.87
N TYR A 94 -3.64 17.11 8.09
CA TYR A 94 -5.06 17.09 7.74
C TYR A 94 -5.35 18.15 6.68
N GLY A 95 -5.41 17.72 5.41
CA GLY A 95 -5.70 18.59 4.28
C GLY A 95 -4.84 18.24 3.08
N SER A 96 -4.72 19.12 2.09
CA SER A 96 -4.15 18.76 0.79
C SER A 96 -2.82 19.43 0.48
N ASN A 97 -1.96 18.76 -0.30
CA ASN A 97 -0.66 19.29 -0.73
C ASN A 97 0.31 19.54 0.44
N ASN A 98 0.31 18.68 1.45
CA ASN A 98 1.13 18.84 2.63
C ASN A 98 2.36 17.92 2.60
N ASP A 99 3.50 18.43 3.05
CA ASP A 99 4.74 17.67 3.17
C ASP A 99 5.05 17.39 4.64
N SER A 100 5.37 16.14 4.99
CA SER A 100 5.86 15.80 6.32
C SER A 100 7.21 15.11 6.26
N TYR A 101 8.18 15.53 7.09
CA TYR A 101 9.53 14.97 7.13
C TYR A 101 9.84 14.42 8.52
N GLY A 102 10.27 13.16 8.60
CA GLY A 102 10.64 12.41 9.79
C GLY A 102 9.73 11.19 10.03
N SER A 103 9.93 10.50 11.15
CA SER A 103 9.29 9.19 11.40
C SER A 103 7.89 9.29 12.00
N ASN A 104 7.04 8.28 11.75
CA ASN A 104 5.67 8.16 12.27
C ASN A 104 4.76 9.32 11.85
N ASN A 105 4.90 9.79 10.62
CA ASN A 105 4.09 10.90 10.14
C ASN A 105 2.86 10.39 9.40
N ASP A 106 1.68 10.87 9.81
CA ASP A 106 0.42 10.46 9.20
C ASP A 106 -0.17 11.59 8.35
N SER A 107 -0.67 11.25 7.18
CA SER A 107 -1.40 12.12 6.28
C SER A 107 -2.86 11.67 6.19
N TYR A 108 -3.78 12.59 6.38
CA TYR A 108 -5.24 12.37 6.36
C TYR A 108 -5.95 13.21 5.29
N GLY A 109 -5.27 13.49 4.17
CA GLY A 109 -5.79 14.28 3.06
C GLY A 109 -5.28 13.82 1.69
N SER A 110 -5.20 14.73 0.72
CA SER A 110 -4.91 14.36 -0.67
C SER A 110 -3.69 15.09 -1.21
N ASN A 111 -2.92 14.43 -2.09
CA ASN A 111 -1.70 14.99 -2.67
C ASN A 111 -0.62 15.30 -1.63
N ASN A 112 -0.52 14.50 -0.57
CA ASN A 112 0.43 14.73 0.51
C ASN A 112 1.65 13.82 0.37
N ASP A 113 2.81 14.36 0.70
CA ASP A 113 4.07 13.62 0.70
C ASP A 113 4.59 13.44 2.13
N SER A 114 4.90 12.20 2.51
CA SER A 114 5.56 11.90 3.78
C SER A 114 6.95 11.32 3.54
N TYR A 115 7.96 11.83 4.24
CA TYR A 115 9.36 11.46 4.14
C TYR A 115 9.89 10.98 5.48
N GLY A 116 9.79 9.69 5.73
CA GLY A 116 10.39 8.98 6.84
C GLY A 116 9.71 7.64 7.11
N SER A 117 10.28 6.85 8.01
CA SER A 117 9.76 5.52 8.34
C SER A 117 8.43 5.59 9.10
N ASN A 118 7.63 4.53 9.00
CA ASN A 118 6.35 4.34 9.69
C ASN A 118 5.30 5.40 9.32
N SER A 119 5.31 5.90 8.10
CA SER A 119 4.34 6.90 7.65
C SER A 119 3.02 6.25 7.26
N LYS A 120 1.89 6.90 7.53
CA LYS A 120 0.59 6.46 7.02
C LYS A 120 -0.01 7.49 6.09
N SER A 121 -0.37 7.07 4.89
CA SER A 121 -1.03 7.90 3.90
C SER A 121 -2.47 7.49 3.74
N ASN A 122 -3.41 8.33 4.17
CA ASN A 122 -4.84 8.08 4.05
C ASN A 122 -5.47 8.94 2.97
N LYS A 123 -6.41 8.37 2.20
CA LYS A 123 -7.13 8.96 1.04
C LYS A 123 -6.36 8.85 -0.27
N GLN A 124 -6.16 9.94 -1.01
CA GLN A 124 -5.86 9.86 -2.44
C GLN A 124 -4.60 10.61 -2.84
N ASN A 125 -3.85 10.05 -3.79
CA ASN A 125 -2.70 10.68 -4.43
C ASN A 125 -1.57 11.02 -3.45
N ASN A 126 -1.36 10.21 -2.42
CA ASN A 126 -0.34 10.49 -1.41
C ASN A 126 0.91 9.65 -1.67
N ASN A 127 2.09 10.23 -1.43
CA ASN A 127 3.35 9.51 -1.50
C ASN A 127 3.97 9.34 -0.12
N SER A 128 4.61 8.20 0.13
CA SER A 128 5.30 7.92 1.39
C SER A 128 6.67 7.31 1.14
N TYR A 129 7.72 8.01 1.52
CA TYR A 129 9.11 7.63 1.35
C TYR A 129 9.70 7.21 2.70
N GLY A 130 10.21 5.99 2.82
CA GLY A 130 10.73 5.41 4.06
C GLY A 130 10.33 3.95 4.22
N SER A 131 10.75 3.33 5.32
CA SER A 131 10.40 1.93 5.63
C SER A 131 9.12 1.83 6.46
N ASN A 132 8.38 0.73 6.32
CA ASN A 132 7.16 0.41 7.06
C ASN A 132 6.01 1.40 6.82
N ASN A 133 5.81 1.83 5.58
CA ASN A 133 4.77 2.80 5.26
C ASN A 133 3.46 2.11 4.89
N ASP A 134 2.34 2.61 5.42
CA ASP A 134 1.01 2.13 5.08
C ASP A 134 0.26 3.15 4.21
N SER A 135 -0.28 2.69 3.09
CA SER A 135 -1.08 3.50 2.17
C SER A 135 -2.54 3.03 2.16
N TYR A 136 -3.43 3.81 2.76
CA TYR A 136 -4.87 3.61 2.78
C TYR A 136 -5.58 4.53 1.78
N GLY A 137 -6.34 3.98 0.83
CA GLY A 137 -7.17 4.77 -0.09
C GLY A 137 -6.91 4.48 -1.56
N SER A 138 -6.60 5.47 -2.40
CA SER A 138 -6.41 5.22 -3.84
C SER A 138 -5.32 6.07 -4.47
N ASN A 139 -4.62 5.52 -5.48
CA ASN A 139 -3.55 6.22 -6.19
C ASN A 139 -2.41 6.67 -5.26
N ASN A 140 -2.06 5.87 -4.25
CA ASN A 140 -0.97 6.21 -3.33
C ASN A 140 0.29 5.42 -3.67
N ASP A 141 1.45 6.06 -3.55
CA ASP A 141 2.75 5.44 -3.78
C ASP A 141 3.55 5.33 -2.49
N SER A 142 4.09 4.15 -2.20
CA SER A 142 4.96 3.92 -1.04
C SER A 142 6.35 3.47 -1.47
N TYR A 143 7.39 4.24 -1.17
CA TYR A 143 8.79 3.95 -1.51
C TYR A 143 9.62 3.59 -0.27
N GLY A 144 10.20 2.40 -0.24
CA GLY A 144 11.05 1.86 0.83
C GLY A 144 10.66 0.43 1.22
N SER A 145 11.30 -0.13 2.24
CA SER A 145 11.06 -1.52 2.64
C SER A 145 9.82 -1.69 3.52
N ASN A 146 9.15 -2.85 3.46
CA ASN A 146 8.00 -3.22 4.30
C ASN A 146 6.76 -2.35 4.09
N ASN A 147 6.38 -2.05 2.85
CA ASN A 147 5.26 -1.16 2.60
C ASN A 147 3.95 -1.92 2.36
N ASP A 148 2.87 -1.49 3.01
CA ASP A 148 1.55 -2.09 2.84
C ASP A 148 0.58 -1.11 2.17
N SER A 149 -0.16 -1.60 1.18
CA SER A 149 -1.17 -0.86 0.43
C SER A 149 -2.57 -1.43 0.67
N TYR A 150 -3.38 -0.68 1.39
CA TYR A 150 -4.78 -0.95 1.73
C TYR A 150 -5.73 -0.06 0.90
N GLY A 151 -5.63 -0.18 -0.41
CA GLY A 151 -6.24 0.75 -1.34
C GLY A 151 -6.31 0.22 -2.77
N SER A 152 -6.84 1.04 -3.68
CA SER A 152 -6.93 0.72 -5.11
C SER A 152 -6.00 1.58 -5.95
N ASN A 153 -5.37 1.02 -6.98
CA ASN A 153 -4.42 1.74 -7.84
C ASN A 153 -3.20 2.26 -7.05
N ASN A 154 -2.74 1.53 -6.04
CA ASN A 154 -1.57 1.93 -5.27
C ASN A 154 -0.31 1.22 -5.78
N ASP A 155 0.82 1.92 -5.77
CA ASP A 155 2.11 1.34 -6.07
C ASP A 155 2.98 1.26 -4.80
N SER A 156 3.72 0.17 -4.65
CA SER A 156 4.65 -0.02 -3.53
C SER A 156 6.01 -0.46 -4.05
N TYR A 157 7.05 0.32 -3.75
CA TYR A 157 8.41 0.14 -4.24
C TYR A 157 9.37 -0.15 -3.10
N GLY A 158 9.80 -1.41 -2.97
CA GLY A 158 10.88 -1.84 -2.11
C GLY A 158 10.72 -3.29 -1.64
N SER A 159 11.71 -3.78 -0.90
CA SER A 159 11.68 -5.15 -0.39
C SER A 159 10.53 -5.34 0.58
N ASN A 160 9.78 -6.42 0.43
CA ASN A 160 8.63 -6.82 1.24
C ASN A 160 7.48 -5.83 1.12
N SER A 161 6.64 -5.96 0.09
CA SER A 161 5.47 -5.10 -0.11
C SER A 161 4.18 -5.91 -0.10
N LYS A 162 3.09 -5.36 0.46
CA LYS A 162 1.78 -6.02 0.44
C LYS A 162 0.70 -5.17 -0.20
N SER A 163 -0.15 -5.79 -1.00
CA SER A 163 -1.24 -5.14 -1.73
C SER A 163 -2.57 -5.86 -1.49
N ASN A 164 -3.49 -5.24 -0.74
CA ASN A 164 -4.68 -5.93 -0.21
C ASN A 164 -5.99 -5.71 -0.99
N LYS A 165 -6.05 -4.77 -1.95
CA LYS A 165 -7.23 -4.55 -2.82
C LYS A 165 -6.82 -4.48 -4.29
N GLN A 166 -7.54 -3.74 -5.12
CA GLN A 166 -7.52 -3.91 -6.57
C GLN A 166 -6.53 -3.00 -7.29
N ASN A 167 -6.02 -3.46 -8.43
CA ASN A 167 -5.20 -2.68 -9.36
C ASN A 167 -3.89 -2.14 -8.74
N ASN A 168 -3.31 -2.84 -7.77
CA ASN A 168 -2.10 -2.38 -7.11
C ASN A 168 -0.86 -3.03 -7.72
N ASN A 169 0.23 -2.28 -7.77
CA ASN A 169 1.52 -2.80 -8.18
C ASN A 169 2.49 -2.86 -6.99
N SER A 170 3.31 -3.89 -6.95
CA SER A 170 4.34 -4.06 -5.92
C SER A 170 5.67 -4.43 -6.56
N TYR A 171 6.71 -3.66 -6.30
CA TYR A 171 8.03 -3.78 -6.89
C TYR A 171 9.07 -4.07 -5.81
N GLY A 172 9.85 -5.14 -5.94
CA GLY A 172 10.85 -5.57 -4.96
C GLY A 172 10.77 -7.07 -4.68
N SER A 173 11.64 -7.58 -3.81
CA SER A 173 11.60 -8.98 -3.39
C SER A 173 10.55 -9.21 -2.30
N ASN A 174 9.92 -10.39 -2.29
CA ASN A 174 8.91 -10.82 -1.32
C ASN A 174 7.62 -9.97 -1.33
N ASN A 175 6.93 -9.89 -2.47
CA ASN A 175 5.70 -9.12 -2.55
C ASN A 175 4.47 -10.01 -2.40
N ASP A 176 3.50 -9.62 -1.56
CA ASP A 176 2.22 -10.31 -1.45
C ASP A 176 1.08 -9.44 -2.02
N SER A 177 0.30 -9.99 -2.91
CA SER A 177 -0.92 -9.42 -3.45
C SER A 177 -2.13 -10.25 -3.05
N TYR A 178 -3.04 -9.68 -2.27
CA TYR A 178 -4.26 -10.33 -1.78
C TYR A 178 -5.55 -9.80 -2.43
N GLY A 179 -5.44 -8.94 -3.45
CA GLY A 179 -6.58 -8.38 -4.18
C GLY A 179 -6.68 -8.90 -5.62
N SER A 180 -7.39 -8.16 -6.47
CA SER A 180 -7.60 -8.57 -7.87
C SER A 180 -6.98 -7.56 -8.83
N ASN A 181 -6.53 -8.01 -10.00
CA ASN A 181 -5.88 -7.17 -11.01
C ASN A 181 -4.58 -6.53 -10.52
N ASN A 182 -3.82 -7.22 -9.67
CA ASN A 182 -2.59 -6.69 -9.11
C ASN A 182 -1.37 -7.30 -9.78
N ASP A 183 -0.32 -6.49 -9.92
CA ASP A 183 0.96 -6.94 -10.46
C ASP A 183 2.05 -6.92 -9.39
N SER A 184 2.80 -8.01 -9.27
CA SER A 184 3.98 -8.11 -8.40
C SER A 184 5.23 -8.31 -9.24
N TYR A 185 6.23 -7.44 -9.06
CA TYR A 185 7.51 -7.46 -9.77
C TYR A 185 8.67 -7.70 -8.79
N GLY A 186 9.20 -8.92 -8.82
CA GLY A 186 10.39 -9.36 -8.12
C GLY A 186 10.29 -10.82 -7.66
N SER A 187 11.35 -11.32 -7.06
CA SER A 187 11.39 -12.70 -6.59
C SER A 187 10.51 -12.92 -5.36
N ASN A 188 10.05 -14.17 -5.17
CA ASN A 188 9.21 -14.59 -4.04
C ASN A 188 7.88 -13.84 -3.97
N SER A 189 7.23 -13.61 -5.11
CA SER A 189 5.94 -12.92 -5.13
C SER A 189 4.79 -13.89 -4.90
N LYS A 190 3.80 -13.50 -4.09
CA LYS A 190 2.57 -14.26 -3.90
C LYS A 190 1.40 -13.45 -4.40
N SER A 191 0.58 -14.03 -5.26
CA SER A 191 -0.64 -13.43 -5.77
C SER A 191 -1.83 -14.27 -5.34
N ASN A 192 -2.89 -13.66 -4.82
CA ASN A 192 -4.06 -14.33 -4.30
C ASN A 192 -5.33 -13.63 -4.81
N LYS A 193 -6.33 -14.42 -5.21
CA LYS A 193 -7.56 -14.07 -5.93
C LYS A 193 -7.38 -14.07 -7.45
N GLN A 194 -7.87 -13.06 -8.16
CA GLN A 194 -8.15 -13.15 -9.59
C GLN A 194 -7.38 -12.11 -10.39
N ASN A 195 -6.98 -12.49 -11.60
CA ASN A 195 -6.37 -11.61 -12.60
C ASN A 195 -5.05 -10.96 -12.13
N ASN A 196 -4.25 -11.66 -11.33
CA ASN A 196 -3.00 -11.12 -10.81
C ASN A 196 -1.81 -11.62 -11.62
N ASN A 197 -0.82 -10.75 -11.84
CA ASN A 197 0.42 -11.13 -12.50
C ASN A 197 1.59 -11.09 -11.52
N SER A 198 2.50 -12.06 -11.63
CA SER A 198 3.71 -12.13 -10.81
C SER A 198 4.94 -12.30 -11.71
N TYR A 199 5.88 -11.37 -11.67
CA TYR A 199 7.11 -11.37 -12.47
C TYR A 199 8.33 -11.57 -11.59
N GLY A 200 9.10 -12.64 -11.78
CA GLY A 200 10.28 -12.99 -10.99
C GLY A 200 10.38 -14.49 -10.74
N SER A 201 11.40 -14.91 -9.98
CA SER A 201 11.55 -16.31 -9.59
C SER A 201 10.78 -16.63 -8.30
N ASN A 202 10.33 -17.88 -8.14
CA ASN A 202 9.65 -18.40 -6.95
C ASN A 202 8.31 -17.71 -6.68
N ASN A 203 7.46 -17.58 -7.72
CA ASN A 203 6.18 -16.91 -7.55
C ASN A 203 5.05 -17.92 -7.28
N ASP A 204 4.20 -17.63 -6.30
CA ASP A 204 3.00 -18.43 -6.03
C ASP A 204 1.74 -17.66 -6.42
N SER A 205 0.85 -18.26 -7.22
CA SER A 205 -0.41 -17.67 -7.66
C SER A 205 -1.58 -18.53 -7.20
N TYR A 206 -2.45 -17.99 -6.35
CA TYR A 206 -3.64 -18.64 -5.80
C TYR A 206 -4.91 -17.96 -6.33
N GLY A 207 -5.82 -18.74 -6.92
CA GLY A 207 -7.07 -18.24 -7.48
C GLY A 207 -7.10 -18.34 -9.01
N SER A 208 -7.81 -17.47 -9.71
CA SER A 208 -8.15 -17.71 -11.13
C SER A 208 -7.65 -16.64 -12.08
N ASN A 209 -7.27 -17.02 -13.30
CA ASN A 209 -6.76 -16.12 -14.33
C ASN A 209 -5.48 -15.38 -13.90
N ASN A 210 -4.58 -16.06 -13.20
CA ASN A 210 -3.33 -15.44 -12.75
C ASN A 210 -2.17 -15.89 -13.64
N ASP A 211 -1.27 -14.96 -13.95
CA ASP A 211 -0.09 -15.23 -14.77
C ASP A 211 1.19 -15.09 -13.95
N SER A 212 2.08 -16.08 -14.04
CA SER A 212 3.36 -16.09 -13.33
C SER A 212 4.53 -16.20 -14.31
N TYR A 213 5.40 -15.20 -14.36
CA TYR A 213 6.56 -15.14 -15.26
C TYR A 213 7.88 -15.26 -14.50
N GLY A 214 8.66 -16.30 -14.79
CA GLY A 214 9.98 -16.59 -14.24
C GLY A 214 10.12 -18.07 -13.84
N SER A 215 11.22 -18.42 -13.19
CA SER A 215 11.50 -19.81 -12.79
C SER A 215 10.88 -20.18 -11.45
N ASN A 216 10.50 -21.45 -11.25
CA ASN A 216 9.93 -21.99 -10.02
C ASN A 216 8.59 -21.35 -9.65
N ASN A 217 7.63 -21.31 -10.58
CA ASN A 217 6.35 -20.68 -10.32
C ASN A 217 5.29 -21.73 -9.97
N ASP A 218 4.55 -21.55 -8.88
CA ASP A 218 3.45 -22.42 -8.50
C ASP A 218 2.11 -21.71 -8.69
N SER A 219 1.19 -22.33 -9.42
CA SER A 219 -0.15 -21.81 -9.73
C SER A 219 -1.21 -22.77 -9.20
N TYR A 220 -1.98 -22.32 -8.21
CA TYR A 220 -3.06 -23.06 -7.56
C TYR A 220 -4.42 -22.44 -7.88
N GLY A 221 -5.14 -23.01 -8.84
CA GLY A 221 -6.43 -22.47 -9.26
C GLY A 221 -6.78 -22.76 -10.71
N SER A 222 -7.61 -21.91 -11.32
CA SER A 222 -8.16 -22.19 -12.64
C SER A 222 -7.79 -21.12 -13.66
N ASN A 223 -7.50 -21.52 -14.89
CA ASN A 223 -7.12 -20.63 -15.98
C ASN A 223 -5.84 -19.82 -15.71
N ASN A 224 -4.85 -20.41 -15.03
CA ASN A 224 -3.61 -19.73 -14.71
C ASN A 224 -2.52 -20.10 -15.72
N ASP A 225 -1.71 -19.13 -16.12
CA ASP A 225 -0.57 -19.36 -17.01
C ASP A 225 0.76 -19.19 -16.25
N SER A 226 1.69 -20.12 -16.44
CA SER A 226 3.03 -20.05 -15.84
C SER A 226 4.10 -20.11 -16.91
N TYR A 227 4.96 -19.10 -16.97
CA TYR A 227 6.01 -18.94 -17.97
C TYR A 227 7.40 -19.00 -17.35
N GLY A 228 8.06 -20.14 -17.50
CA GLY A 228 9.44 -20.38 -17.11
C GLY A 228 9.66 -21.83 -16.68
N SER A 229 10.90 -22.16 -16.33
CA SER A 229 11.26 -23.51 -15.91
C SER A 229 10.77 -23.83 -14.50
N ASN A 230 10.51 -25.12 -14.23
CA ASN A 230 10.09 -25.64 -12.92
C ASN A 230 8.76 -25.07 -12.44
N SER A 231 7.82 -24.85 -13.34
CA SER A 231 6.49 -24.35 -12.98
C SER A 231 5.57 -25.48 -12.55
N LYS A 232 4.73 -25.27 -11.55
CA LYS A 232 3.69 -26.21 -11.15
C LYS A 232 2.33 -25.58 -11.32
N SER A 233 1.45 -26.25 -12.04
CA SER A 233 0.07 -25.82 -12.25
C SER A 233 -0.87 -26.84 -11.63
N ASN A 234 -1.84 -26.39 -10.82
CA ASN A 234 -2.75 -27.28 -10.09
C ASN A 234 -4.21 -26.83 -10.26
N ARG A 235 -5.08 -27.81 -10.52
CA ARG A 235 -6.53 -27.77 -10.79
C ARG A 235 -6.91 -27.78 -12.27
N GLN A 236 -7.40 -26.69 -12.86
CA GLN A 236 -8.09 -26.79 -14.16
C GLN A 236 -7.70 -25.70 -15.14
N ASN A 237 -7.60 -26.04 -16.42
CA ASN A 237 -7.40 -25.09 -17.52
C ASN A 237 -6.12 -24.27 -17.40
N ASN A 238 -5.06 -24.80 -16.79
CA ASN A 238 -3.82 -24.05 -16.59
C ASN A 238 -2.81 -24.37 -17.69
N ASN A 239 -2.04 -23.37 -18.10
CA ASN A 239 -0.96 -23.56 -19.06
C ASN A 239 0.40 -23.35 -18.43
N SER A 240 1.37 -24.21 -18.75
CA SER A 240 2.74 -24.10 -18.26
C SER A 240 3.74 -24.10 -19.42
N TYR A 241 4.49 -23.02 -19.59
CA TYR A 241 5.47 -22.84 -20.66
C TYR A 241 6.89 -22.87 -20.09
N GLY A 242 7.74 -23.78 -20.55
CA GLY A 242 9.11 -23.94 -20.06
C GLY A 242 9.49 -25.41 -19.90
N SER A 243 10.61 -25.65 -19.23
CA SER A 243 11.11 -26.99 -18.96
C SER A 243 10.83 -27.44 -17.52
N ASN A 244 10.65 -28.74 -17.30
CA ASN A 244 10.44 -29.35 -15.98
C ASN A 244 9.15 -28.86 -15.30
N ASN A 245 8.08 -28.69 -16.07
CA ASN A 245 6.80 -28.23 -15.52
C ASN A 245 5.92 -29.40 -15.10
N ASP A 246 5.26 -29.28 -13.94
CA ASP A 246 4.30 -30.27 -13.47
C ASP A 246 2.87 -29.69 -13.55
N SER A 247 1.96 -30.38 -14.21
CA SER A 247 0.55 -29.98 -14.30
C SER A 247 -0.34 -31.03 -13.64
N TYR A 248 -1.12 -30.64 -12.64
CA TYR A 248 -2.04 -31.50 -11.89
C TYR A 248 -3.50 -31.07 -12.09
N GLY A 249 -4.36 -32.01 -12.46
CA GLY A 249 -5.79 -31.83 -12.62
C GLY A 249 -6.25 -32.01 -14.07
N SER A 250 -7.13 -31.15 -14.58
CA SER A 250 -7.82 -31.40 -15.86
C SER A 250 -7.74 -30.25 -16.85
N ASN A 251 -7.64 -30.56 -18.14
CA ASN A 251 -7.57 -29.57 -19.23
C ASN A 251 -6.33 -28.66 -19.13
N ASN A 252 -5.19 -29.18 -18.68
CA ASN A 252 -3.98 -28.39 -18.55
C ASN A 252 -3.05 -28.62 -19.75
N ASP A 253 -2.42 -27.56 -20.24
CA ASP A 253 -1.46 -27.65 -21.34
C ASP A 253 -0.04 -27.35 -20.85
N SER A 254 0.93 -28.17 -21.25
CA SER A 254 2.34 -27.97 -20.90
C SER A 254 3.20 -27.89 -22.15
N TYR A 255 3.95 -26.81 -22.31
CA TYR A 255 4.80 -26.54 -23.47
C TYR A 255 6.27 -26.49 -23.08
N GLY A 256 7.09 -27.37 -23.63
CA GLY A 256 8.54 -27.43 -23.44
C GLY A 256 9.01 -28.86 -23.17
N SER A 257 10.11 -29.02 -22.43
CA SER A 257 10.74 -30.33 -22.23
C SER A 257 10.72 -30.80 -20.79
N ASN A 258 10.65 -32.12 -20.58
CA ASN A 258 10.61 -32.75 -19.26
C ASN A 258 9.38 -32.38 -18.45
N ASN A 259 8.21 -32.26 -19.09
CA ASN A 259 6.98 -31.86 -18.39
C ASN A 259 6.17 -33.08 -17.98
N ASP A 260 5.63 -33.06 -16.76
CA ASP A 260 4.76 -34.12 -16.24
C ASP A 260 3.33 -33.60 -16.12
N SER A 261 2.36 -34.32 -16.70
CA SER A 261 0.94 -34.01 -16.62
C SER A 261 0.17 -35.11 -15.91
N TYR A 262 -0.54 -34.79 -14.84
CA TYR A 262 -1.35 -35.72 -14.04
C TYR A 262 -2.82 -35.34 -14.06
N GLY A 263 -3.67 -36.22 -14.58
CA GLY A 263 -5.13 -36.10 -14.58
C GLY A 263 -5.74 -36.33 -15.96
N SER A 264 -6.69 -35.50 -16.39
CA SER A 264 -7.50 -35.82 -17.57
C SER A 264 -7.58 -34.68 -18.58
N ASN A 265 -7.58 -35.01 -19.86
CA ASN A 265 -7.65 -34.05 -20.97
C ASN A 265 -6.46 -33.07 -20.98
N ASN A 266 -5.27 -33.52 -20.64
CA ASN A 266 -4.08 -32.66 -20.60
C ASN A 266 -3.28 -32.82 -21.89
N ASP A 267 -2.77 -31.71 -22.42
CA ASP A 267 -1.89 -31.73 -23.58
C ASP A 267 -0.46 -31.40 -23.18
N SER A 268 0.51 -32.12 -23.75
CA SER A 268 1.94 -31.85 -23.54
C SER A 268 2.68 -31.72 -24.87
N TYR A 269 3.34 -30.59 -25.09
CA TYR A 269 4.07 -30.27 -26.32
C TYR A 269 5.56 -30.13 -26.05
N GLY A 270 6.39 -30.93 -26.72
CA GLY A 270 7.84 -30.86 -26.69
C GLY A 270 8.48 -32.23 -26.48
N SER A 271 9.48 -32.35 -25.61
CA SER A 271 10.28 -33.58 -25.52
C SER A 271 10.45 -34.09 -24.11
N ASN A 272 10.45 -35.42 -23.95
CA ASN A 272 10.58 -36.10 -22.65
C ASN A 272 9.40 -35.77 -21.71
N ASN A 273 8.18 -35.69 -22.23
CA ASN A 273 7.02 -35.37 -21.41
C ASN A 273 6.29 -36.64 -20.98
N ASP A 274 5.88 -36.71 -19.72
CA ASP A 274 5.11 -37.82 -19.18
C ASP A 274 3.66 -37.37 -18.93
N SER A 275 2.69 -38.17 -19.36
CA SER A 275 1.27 -37.93 -19.14
C SER A 275 0.62 -39.09 -18.40
N TYR A 276 0.01 -38.84 -17.25
CA TYR A 276 -0.67 -39.82 -16.41
C TYR A 276 -2.16 -39.51 -16.30
N GLY A 277 -3.01 -40.46 -16.69
CA GLY A 277 -4.46 -40.40 -16.57
C GLY A 277 -5.17 -40.64 -17.91
N SER A 278 -6.18 -39.85 -18.23
CA SER A 278 -7.10 -40.20 -19.34
C SER A 278 -7.33 -39.08 -20.33
N ASN A 279 -7.41 -39.43 -21.61
CA ASN A 279 -7.63 -38.50 -22.73
C ASN A 279 -6.51 -37.46 -22.85
N ASN A 280 -5.27 -37.83 -22.59
CA ASN A 280 -4.15 -36.90 -22.67
C ASN A 280 -3.46 -37.02 -24.03
N ASP A 281 -3.08 -35.89 -24.61
CA ASP A 281 -2.33 -35.83 -25.86
C ASP A 281 -0.89 -35.39 -25.62
N SER A 282 0.06 -36.07 -26.25
CA SER A 282 1.48 -35.72 -26.16
C SER A 282 2.12 -35.55 -27.54
N TYR A 283 2.66 -34.37 -27.83
CA TYR A 283 3.28 -34.01 -29.10
C TYR A 283 4.79 -33.81 -28.96
N GLY A 284 5.57 -34.45 -29.82
CA GLY A 284 7.02 -34.31 -29.93
C GLY A 284 7.76 -35.63 -29.71
N SER A 285 8.82 -35.65 -28.90
CA SER A 285 9.73 -36.80 -28.87
C SER A 285 10.04 -37.34 -27.49
N ASN A 286 10.15 -38.66 -27.35
CA ASN A 286 10.41 -39.36 -26.09
C ASN A 286 9.31 -39.12 -25.04
N ASN A 287 8.05 -39.04 -25.46
CA ASN A 287 6.95 -38.82 -24.54
C ASN A 287 6.34 -40.14 -24.09
N ASP A 288 6.05 -40.27 -22.79
CA ASP A 288 5.39 -41.42 -22.23
C ASP A 288 3.96 -41.08 -21.80
N SER A 289 3.00 -41.94 -22.13
CA SER A 289 1.59 -41.77 -21.75
C SER A 289 1.06 -43.00 -21.02
N TYR A 290 0.52 -42.80 -19.82
CA TYR A 290 -0.01 -43.85 -18.95
C TYR A 290 -1.50 -43.62 -18.66
N GLY A 291 -2.35 -44.61 -18.95
CA GLY A 291 -3.75 -44.62 -18.51
C GLY A 291 -4.75 -45.04 -19.59
N SER A 292 -5.61 -44.15 -20.07
CA SER A 292 -6.64 -44.56 -21.04
C SER A 292 -7.02 -43.49 -22.06
N ASN A 293 -7.20 -43.88 -23.32
CA ASN A 293 -7.52 -42.99 -24.43
C ASN A 293 -6.46 -41.89 -24.65
N ASN A 294 -5.18 -42.19 -24.45
CA ASN A 294 -4.12 -41.20 -24.64
C ASN A 294 -3.51 -41.32 -26.03
N ASP A 295 -3.27 -40.17 -26.68
CA ASP A 295 -2.64 -40.12 -27.99
C ASP A 295 -1.24 -39.52 -27.89
N SER A 296 -0.29 -40.12 -28.61
CA SER A 296 1.09 -39.61 -28.68
C SER A 296 1.55 -39.41 -30.12
N TYR A 297 2.07 -38.24 -30.45
CA TYR A 297 2.49 -37.85 -31.80
C TYR A 297 3.98 -37.50 -31.83
N GLY A 298 4.73 -38.08 -32.75
CA GLY A 298 6.13 -37.73 -33.04
C GLY A 298 7.07 -38.93 -33.01
N SER A 299 8.11 -38.94 -32.17
CA SER A 299 9.14 -39.99 -32.25
C SER A 299 9.61 -40.53 -30.91
N ASN A 300 9.79 -41.85 -30.82
CA ASN A 300 10.17 -42.57 -29.60
C ASN A 300 9.16 -42.40 -28.46
N ASN A 301 7.87 -42.34 -28.78
CA ASN A 301 6.84 -42.18 -27.75
C ASN A 301 6.29 -43.54 -27.33
N ASP A 302 6.13 -43.75 -26.03
CA ASP A 302 5.54 -44.96 -25.48
C ASP A 302 4.16 -44.67 -24.88
N SER A 303 3.18 -45.52 -25.16
CA SER A 303 1.85 -45.41 -24.57
C SER A 303 1.42 -46.72 -23.91
N TYR A 304 1.00 -46.65 -22.65
CA TYR A 304 0.65 -47.79 -21.80
C TYR A 304 -0.74 -47.61 -21.21
N GLY A 305 -1.65 -48.57 -21.43
CA GLY A 305 -3.01 -48.38 -20.95
C GLY A 305 -4.08 -49.08 -21.75
N SER A 306 -5.25 -48.47 -21.81
CA SER A 306 -6.38 -48.95 -22.62
C SER A 306 -6.77 -47.92 -23.67
N ASN A 307 -6.98 -48.35 -24.91
CA ASN A 307 -7.35 -47.49 -26.05
C ASN A 307 -6.37 -46.33 -26.32
N ASN A 308 -5.08 -46.51 -26.06
CA ASN A 308 -4.10 -45.49 -26.41
C ASN A 308 -3.69 -45.65 -27.88
N ASP A 309 -3.27 -44.57 -28.52
CA ASP A 309 -2.65 -44.56 -29.84
C ASP A 309 -1.29 -43.86 -29.81
N SER A 310 -0.39 -44.26 -30.72
CA SER A 310 0.88 -43.57 -30.90
C SER A 310 1.27 -43.51 -32.38
N TYR A 311 1.53 -42.29 -32.86
CA TYR A 311 1.71 -41.93 -34.26
C TYR A 311 3.10 -41.34 -34.51
N GLY A 312 3.79 -41.84 -35.54
CA GLY A 312 5.09 -41.35 -35.99
C GLY A 312 6.15 -42.46 -36.02
N SER A 313 7.39 -42.19 -35.62
CA SER A 313 8.52 -43.12 -35.78
C SER A 313 9.04 -43.68 -34.46
N ASN A 314 9.30 -44.98 -34.39
CA ASN A 314 9.84 -45.69 -33.21
C ASN A 314 8.96 -45.61 -31.96
N ASN A 315 7.64 -45.57 -32.15
CA ASN A 315 6.72 -45.51 -31.02
C ASN A 315 6.29 -46.92 -30.59
N ASN A 316 6.06 -47.12 -29.28
CA ASN A 316 5.46 -48.34 -28.77
C ASN A 316 4.08 -48.07 -28.18
N ASN A 317 3.19 -49.05 -28.32
CA ASN A 317 1.86 -48.98 -27.75
C ASN A 317 1.49 -50.31 -27.10
N SER A 318 1.21 -50.28 -25.81
CA SER A 318 0.87 -51.44 -24.98
C SER A 318 -0.53 -51.29 -24.43
N ASN A 319 -1.51 -51.76 -25.23
CA ASN A 319 -2.93 -51.75 -24.87
C ASN A 319 -3.34 -53.05 -24.13
N TRP A 320 -3.98 -52.93 -22.97
CA TRP A 320 -4.45 -54.04 -22.12
C TRP A 320 -5.82 -53.79 -21.50
#